data_AF-A0A8S2Z5K1-F1
#
_entry.id   AF-A0A8S2Z5K1-F1
#
_cell.length_a   1.000
_cell.length_b   1.000
_cell.length_c   1.000
_cell.angle_alpha   90.00
_cell.angle_beta   90.00
_cell.angle_gamma   90.00
#
_symmetry.space_group_name_H-M   'P 1'
#
loop_
_entity.id
_entity.type
_entity.pdbx_description
1 polymer ?
#
loop_
_entity_poly.entity_id
_entity_poly.type
_entity_poly.pdbx_seq_one_letter_code
_entity_poly.pdbx_strand_id
1 'polypeptide(L)'
;MAKSNLEAVKILIDCVKYLSRQDIAFRGHVEEEGNFYQLVQLLSKHNPVLKQWLNDVHNRPYKVTYMSTDSQNEFIQLLGDSVQETSLADIRASPYYSIMADSTPDSNRQDMLTIFVRFADDNLEPQERFVSIKELRLKTGDGIANHILEVLNELQLDPDRLVAQSYDYANN
;
A
#
# COMPACT_ATOMS: atom_id res chain seq x y z
N MET A 1 27.21 -0.45 -15.76
CA MET A 1 26.46 -1.51 -15.06
C MET A 1 25.70 -1.01 -13.84
N ALA A 2 26.34 -0.47 -12.79
CA ALA A 2 25.57 -0.04 -11.60
C ALA A 2 24.54 1.08 -11.87
N LYS A 3 24.91 2.12 -12.65
CA LYS A 3 23.98 3.21 -13.01
C LYS A 3 22.81 2.76 -13.89
N SER A 4 23.04 1.88 -14.87
CA SER A 4 21.98 1.36 -15.76
C SER A 4 20.99 0.47 -15.01
N ASN A 5 21.46 -0.28 -14.01
CA ASN A 5 20.59 -1.11 -13.17
C ASN A 5 19.65 -0.27 -12.31
N LEU A 6 20.18 0.80 -11.69
CA LEU A 6 19.37 1.72 -10.90
C LEU A 6 18.28 2.40 -11.74
N GLU A 7 18.62 2.82 -12.96
CA GLU A 7 17.68 3.46 -13.87
C GLU A 7 16.55 2.53 -14.29
N ALA A 8 16.86 1.27 -14.64
CA ALA A 8 15.84 0.28 -14.96
C ALA A 8 14.90 0.02 -13.78
N VAL A 9 15.42 -0.16 -12.56
CA VAL A 9 14.60 -0.39 -11.36
C VAL A 9 13.69 0.80 -11.06
N LYS A 10 14.16 2.04 -11.26
CA LYS A 10 13.30 3.24 -11.13
C LYS A 10 12.11 3.16 -12.09
N ILE A 11 12.34 2.78 -13.34
CA ILE A 11 11.27 2.63 -14.33
C ILE A 11 10.28 1.53 -13.92
N LEU A 12 10.76 0.40 -13.36
CA LEU A 12 9.89 -0.65 -12.84
C LEU A 12 9.00 -0.15 -11.69
N ILE A 13 9.58 0.60 -10.74
CA ILE A 13 8.82 1.21 -9.63
C ILE A 13 7.78 2.21 -10.18
N ASP A 14 8.13 3.00 -11.20
CA ASP A 14 7.18 3.93 -11.83
C ASP A 14 6.04 3.18 -12.55
N CYS A 15 6.30 2.02 -13.16
CA CYS A 15 5.25 1.15 -13.68
C CYS A 15 4.30 0.68 -12.56
N VAL A 16 4.84 0.25 -11.41
CA VAL A 16 4.02 -0.14 -10.25
C VAL A 16 3.17 1.04 -9.78
N LYS A 17 3.78 2.22 -9.60
CA LYS A 17 3.05 3.45 -9.21
C LYS A 17 1.94 3.80 -10.19
N TYR A 18 2.20 3.69 -11.49
CA TYR A 18 1.21 3.98 -12.52
C TYR A 18 0.01 3.03 -12.39
N LEU A 19 0.25 1.72 -12.35
CA LEU A 19 -0.81 0.71 -12.26
C LEU A 19 -1.62 0.86 -10.98
N SER A 20 -0.96 1.05 -9.83
CA SER A 20 -1.63 1.30 -8.54
C SER A 20 -2.51 2.55 -8.58
N ARG A 21 -2.02 3.66 -9.16
CA ARG A 21 -2.78 4.91 -9.22
C ARG A 21 -3.98 4.86 -10.17
N GLN A 22 -3.93 3.98 -11.17
CA GLN A 22 -5.01 3.81 -12.15
C GLN A 22 -5.97 2.68 -11.78
N ASP A 23 -5.75 2.01 -10.65
CA ASP A 23 -6.50 0.81 -10.25
C ASP A 23 -6.48 -0.28 -11.34
N ILE A 24 -5.32 -0.46 -11.98
CA ILE A 24 -5.13 -1.45 -13.05
C ILE A 24 -4.47 -2.69 -12.46
N ALA A 25 -5.08 -3.86 -12.70
CA ALA A 25 -4.51 -5.15 -12.30
C ALA A 25 -3.10 -5.34 -12.87
N PHE A 26 -2.16 -5.83 -12.05
CA PHE A 26 -0.76 -5.96 -12.45
C PHE A 26 -0.49 -7.19 -13.32
N ARG A 27 -1.22 -8.28 -13.02
CA ARG A 27 -0.96 -9.64 -13.50
C ARG A 27 -2.03 -10.09 -14.46
N GLY A 28 -1.63 -10.96 -15.40
CA GLY A 28 -2.52 -11.70 -16.28
C GLY A 28 -2.66 -13.15 -15.82
N HIS A 29 -3.26 -13.99 -16.66
CA HIS A 29 -3.29 -15.44 -16.40
C HIS A 29 -1.89 -16.04 -16.51
N VAL A 30 -1.08 -15.48 -17.41
CA VAL A 30 0.36 -15.73 -17.54
C VAL A 30 1.11 -14.40 -17.31
N GLU A 31 2.36 -14.46 -16.86
CA GLU A 31 3.18 -13.29 -16.53
C GLU A 31 3.29 -12.31 -17.72
N GLU A 32 3.49 -12.85 -18.93
CA GLU A 32 3.62 -12.07 -20.16
C GLU A 32 2.32 -11.35 -20.54
N GLU A 33 1.15 -11.82 -20.08
CA GLU A 33 -0.13 -11.16 -20.33
C GLU A 33 -0.45 -10.06 -19.31
N GLY A 34 0.35 -9.94 -18.23
CA GLY A 34 0.14 -8.95 -17.19
C GLY A 34 0.40 -7.52 -17.65
N ASN A 35 -0.40 -6.58 -17.16
CA ASN A 35 -0.24 -5.16 -17.49
C ASN A 35 1.13 -4.62 -17.07
N PHE A 36 1.71 -5.11 -15.97
CA PHE A 36 3.07 -4.75 -15.57
C PHE A 36 4.10 -5.15 -16.64
N TYR A 37 4.07 -6.41 -17.07
CA TYR A 37 4.97 -6.91 -18.10
C TYR A 37 4.80 -6.12 -19.42
N GLN A 38 3.54 -5.98 -19.88
CA GLN A 38 3.22 -5.28 -21.12
C GLN A 38 3.63 -3.80 -21.08
N LEU A 39 3.46 -3.13 -19.93
CA LEU A 39 3.89 -1.74 -19.75
C LEU A 39 5.43 -1.61 -19.81
N VAL A 40 6.16 -2.51 -19.16
CA VAL A 40 7.63 -2.54 -19.22
C VAL A 40 8.11 -2.77 -20.66
N GLN A 41 7.50 -3.71 -21.38
CA GLN A 41 7.80 -3.96 -22.79
C GLN A 41 7.51 -2.73 -23.66
N LEU A 42 6.38 -2.04 -23.43
CA LEU A 42 6.04 -0.80 -24.14
C LEU A 42 7.10 0.28 -23.91
N LEU A 43 7.46 0.54 -22.65
CA LEU A 43 8.47 1.55 -22.30
C LEU A 43 9.84 1.22 -22.89
N SER A 44 10.20 -0.07 -22.96
CA SER A 44 11.47 -0.51 -23.54
C SER A 44 11.62 -0.15 -25.02
N LYS A 45 10.51 0.02 -25.77
CA LYS A 45 10.56 0.46 -27.16
C LYS A 45 11.10 1.89 -27.30
N HIS A 46 10.94 2.70 -26.25
CA HIS A 46 11.28 4.12 -26.23
C HIS A 46 12.44 4.46 -25.28
N ASN A 47 12.86 3.52 -24.43
CA ASN A 47 13.97 3.71 -23.49
C ASN A 47 15.12 2.72 -23.80
N PRO A 48 16.24 3.18 -24.38
CA PRO A 48 17.39 2.33 -24.71
C PRO A 48 18.01 1.63 -23.50
N VAL A 49 18.01 2.27 -22.32
CA VAL A 49 18.57 1.71 -21.09
C VAL A 49 17.73 0.53 -20.63
N LEU A 50 16.40 0.67 -20.60
CA LEU A 50 15.48 -0.42 -20.26
C LEU A 50 15.53 -1.54 -21.29
N LYS A 51 15.61 -1.20 -22.59
CA LYS A 51 15.76 -2.20 -23.67
C LYS A 51 17.01 -3.03 -23.51
N GLN A 52 18.16 -2.37 -23.31
CA GLN A 52 19.42 -3.06 -23.07
C GLN A 52 19.32 -3.91 -21.80
N TRP A 53 18.73 -3.37 -20.74
CA TRP A 53 18.53 -4.11 -19.50
C TRP A 53 17.65 -5.35 -19.70
N LEU A 54 16.61 -5.32 -20.53
CA LEU A 54 15.83 -6.54 -20.83
C LEU A 54 16.65 -7.58 -21.62
N ASN A 55 17.50 -7.14 -22.55
CA ASN A 55 18.30 -8.04 -23.39
C ASN A 55 19.49 -8.66 -22.65
N ASP A 56 20.06 -7.94 -21.68
CA ASP A 56 21.27 -8.34 -20.96
C ASP A 56 21.00 -9.32 -19.80
N VAL A 57 19.77 -9.82 -19.62
CA VAL A 57 19.39 -10.71 -18.51
C VAL A 57 20.30 -11.94 -18.42
N HIS A 58 20.66 -12.54 -19.55
CA HIS A 58 21.54 -13.72 -19.59
C HIS A 58 22.98 -13.42 -19.17
N ASN A 59 23.40 -12.15 -19.22
CA ASN A 59 24.74 -11.70 -18.85
C ASN A 59 24.85 -11.36 -17.36
N ARG A 60 23.74 -11.42 -16.61
CA ARG A 60 23.71 -11.08 -15.18
C ARG A 60 24.03 -12.27 -14.28
N PRO A 61 24.74 -12.05 -13.17
CA PRO A 61 24.74 -12.98 -12.05
C PRO A 61 23.29 -13.28 -11.64
N TYR A 62 22.95 -14.56 -11.51
CA TYR A 62 21.62 -15.04 -11.11
C TYR A 62 20.45 -14.66 -12.04
N LYS A 63 20.71 -14.08 -13.22
CA LYS A 63 19.69 -13.74 -14.25
C LYS A 63 18.52 -12.91 -13.72
N VAL A 64 18.77 -12.02 -12.75
CA VAL A 64 17.71 -11.25 -12.08
C VAL A 64 17.05 -10.26 -13.05
N THR A 65 15.71 -10.28 -13.06
CA THR A 65 14.87 -9.35 -13.82
C THR A 65 14.08 -8.39 -12.95
N TYR A 66 13.82 -8.66 -11.67
CA TYR A 66 12.87 -7.85 -10.87
C TYR A 66 11.48 -7.70 -11.49
N MET A 67 11.11 -8.54 -12.46
CA MET A 67 9.80 -8.50 -13.12
C MET A 67 8.83 -9.53 -12.57
N SER A 68 9.31 -10.48 -11.77
CA SER A 68 8.50 -11.56 -11.21
C SER A 68 7.40 -11.03 -10.30
N THR A 69 6.39 -11.87 -10.09
CA THR A 69 5.32 -11.69 -9.10
C THR A 69 5.85 -11.25 -7.73
N ASP A 70 6.94 -11.85 -7.25
CA ASP A 70 7.54 -11.54 -5.95
C ASP A 70 8.15 -10.13 -5.93
N SER A 71 8.88 -9.75 -6.97
CA SER A 71 9.43 -8.39 -7.08
C SER A 71 8.33 -7.35 -7.21
N GLN A 72 7.25 -7.66 -7.93
CA GLN A 72 6.07 -6.78 -7.98
C GLN A 72 5.45 -6.59 -6.60
N ASN A 73 5.27 -7.66 -5.82
CA ASN A 73 4.78 -7.58 -4.44
C ASN A 73 5.70 -6.74 -3.55
N GLU A 74 7.01 -6.94 -3.66
CA GLU A 74 8.00 -6.16 -2.91
C GLU A 74 7.92 -4.67 -3.25
N PHE A 75 7.82 -4.32 -4.54
CA PHE A 75 7.63 -2.93 -4.96
C PHE A 75 6.31 -2.33 -4.44
N ILE A 76 5.22 -3.09 -4.48
CA ILE A 76 3.93 -2.66 -3.95
C ILE A 76 4.05 -2.40 -2.44
N GLN A 77 4.69 -3.30 -1.69
CA GLN A 77 4.90 -3.16 -0.25
C GLN A 77 5.74 -1.91 0.06
N LEU A 78 6.88 -1.73 -0.59
CA LEU A 78 7.76 -0.57 -0.38
C LEU A 78 7.06 0.76 -0.67
N LEU A 79 6.23 0.80 -1.71
CA LEU A 79 5.43 1.98 -2.03
C LEU A 79 4.31 2.21 -1.01
N GLY A 80 3.63 1.14 -0.59
CA GLY A 80 2.61 1.16 0.44
C GLY A 80 3.16 1.69 1.77
N ASP A 81 4.28 1.14 2.23
CA ASP A 81 4.98 1.56 3.46
C ASP A 81 5.39 3.03 3.38
N SER A 82 5.89 3.48 2.23
CA SER A 82 6.27 4.89 2.04
C SER A 82 5.08 5.85 2.14
N VAL A 83 3.94 5.49 1.55
CA VAL A 83 2.70 6.27 1.64
C VAL A 83 2.11 6.24 3.05
N GLN A 84 2.15 5.08 3.70
CA GLN A 84 1.67 4.90 5.06
C GLN A 84 2.50 5.74 6.04
N GLU A 85 3.84 5.68 5.97
CA GLU A 85 4.69 6.47 6.87
C GLU A 85 4.50 7.97 6.66
N THR A 86 4.31 8.43 5.41
CA THR A 86 3.97 9.83 5.13
C THR A 86 2.65 10.22 5.82
N SER A 87 1.63 9.37 5.71
CA SER A 87 0.33 9.62 6.35
C SER A 87 0.42 9.60 7.88
N LEU A 88 1.20 8.67 8.45
CA LEU A 88 1.41 8.58 9.90
C LEU A 88 2.19 9.77 10.43
N ALA A 89 3.18 10.27 9.69
CA ALA A 89 3.90 11.48 10.05
C ALA A 89 2.94 12.68 10.18
N ASP A 90 2.03 12.86 9.22
CA ASP A 90 1.01 13.91 9.27
C ASP A 90 0.08 13.74 10.49
N ILE A 91 -0.39 12.51 10.75
CA ILE A 91 -1.24 12.21 11.91
C ILE A 91 -0.52 12.50 13.23
N ARG A 92 0.75 12.09 13.36
CA ARG A 92 1.55 12.26 14.58
C ARG A 92 1.88 13.74 14.86
N ALA A 93 1.93 14.57 13.82
CA ALA A 93 2.08 16.02 13.95
C ALA A 93 0.83 16.69 14.55
N SER A 94 -0.36 16.10 14.35
CA SER A 94 -1.58 16.58 14.99
C SER A 94 -1.59 16.29 16.50
N PRO A 95 -2.02 17.24 17.34
CA PRO A 95 -2.15 17.02 18.79
C PRO A 95 -3.25 16.00 19.13
N TYR A 96 -4.28 15.89 18.30
CA TYR A 96 -5.44 15.03 18.52
C TYR A 96 -5.90 14.38 17.21
N TYR A 97 -6.52 13.21 17.32
CA TYR A 97 -7.13 12.55 16.19
C TYR A 97 -8.40 11.80 16.59
N SER A 98 -9.21 11.45 15.60
CA SER A 98 -10.35 10.57 15.74
C SER A 98 -10.22 9.35 14.84
N ILE A 99 -10.86 8.25 15.22
CA ILE A 99 -10.88 7.01 14.43
C ILE A 99 -12.26 6.84 13.80
N MET A 100 -12.27 6.39 12.55
CA MET A 100 -13.45 5.90 11.87
C MET A 100 -13.20 4.43 11.53
N ALA A 101 -14.04 3.54 12.05
CA ALA A 101 -13.95 2.12 11.81
C ALA A 101 -15.19 1.63 11.05
N ASP A 102 -14.98 0.82 10.01
CA ASP A 102 -16.03 0.28 9.16
C ASP A 102 -15.85 -1.23 8.99
N SER A 103 -16.91 -2.00 9.23
CA SER A 103 -16.89 -3.45 9.13
C SER A 103 -17.54 -3.91 7.82
N THR A 104 -16.77 -4.56 6.96
CA THR A 104 -17.28 -5.07 5.67
C THR A 104 -16.90 -6.55 5.52
N PRO A 105 -17.84 -7.43 5.14
CA PRO A 105 -17.50 -8.82 4.83
C PRO A 105 -16.67 -8.90 3.54
N ASP A 106 -15.61 -9.70 3.57
CA ASP A 106 -14.78 -9.99 2.40
C ASP A 106 -15.47 -11.01 1.45
N SER A 107 -14.80 -11.35 0.35
CA SER A 107 -15.30 -12.33 -0.63
C SER A 107 -15.52 -13.74 -0.04
N ASN A 108 -14.86 -14.07 1.07
CA ASN A 108 -15.00 -15.33 1.79
C ASN A 108 -15.99 -15.25 2.98
N ARG A 109 -16.71 -14.12 3.13
CA ARG A 109 -17.62 -13.84 4.26
C ARG A 109 -16.91 -13.74 5.62
N GLN A 110 -15.62 -13.42 5.62
CA GLN A 110 -14.87 -13.01 6.81
C GLN A 110 -15.02 -11.51 7.00
N ASP A 111 -15.24 -11.09 8.23
CA ASP A 111 -15.41 -9.67 8.49
C ASP A 111 -14.06 -8.97 8.51
N MET A 112 -13.94 -7.87 7.78
CA MET A 112 -12.76 -7.03 7.75
C MET A 112 -13.09 -5.71 8.44
N LEU A 113 -12.25 -5.28 9.38
CA LEU A 113 -12.31 -3.96 9.98
C LEU A 113 -11.35 -3.04 9.25
N THR A 114 -11.93 -2.03 8.60
CA THR A 114 -11.19 -0.94 7.97
C THR A 114 -11.10 0.23 8.95
N ILE A 115 -9.90 0.78 9.12
CA ILE A 115 -9.63 1.89 10.05
C ILE A 115 -9.09 3.08 9.26
N PHE A 116 -9.79 4.20 9.41
CA PHE A 116 -9.36 5.53 8.99
C PHE A 116 -9.07 6.40 10.21
N VAL A 117 -8.08 7.27 10.08
CA VAL A 117 -7.78 8.31 11.06
C VAL A 117 -8.15 9.66 10.46
N ARG A 118 -8.90 10.44 11.23
CA ARG A 118 -9.25 11.82 10.91
C ARG A 118 -8.55 12.78 11.87
N PHE A 119 -7.91 13.81 11.33
CA PHE A 119 -7.16 14.81 12.09
C PHE A 119 -7.26 16.18 11.40
N ALA A 120 -6.80 17.23 12.07
CA ALA A 120 -6.65 18.55 11.46
C ALA A 120 -5.19 18.77 11.08
N ASP A 121 -4.92 19.20 9.85
CA ASP A 121 -3.58 19.57 9.44
C ASP A 121 -3.15 20.94 10.01
N ASP A 122 -1.95 21.40 9.66
CA ASP A 122 -1.40 22.69 10.11
C ASP A 122 -2.26 23.91 9.72
N ASN A 123 -3.11 23.77 8.70
CA ASN A 123 -4.05 24.81 8.26
C ASN A 123 -5.43 24.67 8.94
N LEU A 124 -5.56 23.75 9.90
CA LEU A 124 -6.81 23.36 10.56
C LEU A 124 -7.85 22.74 9.61
N GLU A 125 -7.40 22.23 8.46
CA GLU A 125 -8.29 21.55 7.52
C GLU A 125 -8.43 20.07 7.89
N PRO A 126 -9.66 19.51 7.84
CA PRO A 126 -9.88 18.11 8.16
C PRO A 126 -9.25 17.20 7.11
N GLN A 127 -8.38 16.31 7.56
CA GLN A 127 -7.75 15.27 6.75
C GLN A 127 -8.25 13.90 7.21
N GLU A 128 -8.49 13.02 6.25
CA GLU A 128 -8.80 11.61 6.49
C GLU A 128 -7.75 10.74 5.80
N ARG A 129 -7.24 9.73 6.52
CA ARG A 129 -6.21 8.81 6.01
C ARG A 129 -6.59 7.37 6.37
N PHE A 130 -6.58 6.51 5.36
CA PHE A 130 -6.62 5.06 5.58
C PHE A 130 -5.34 4.63 6.29
N VAL A 131 -5.45 3.81 7.34
CA VAL A 131 -4.28 3.35 8.09
C VAL A 131 -4.17 1.83 8.20
N SER A 132 -5.28 1.10 8.17
CA SER A 132 -5.27 -0.35 8.30
C SER A 132 -6.56 -1.00 7.79
N ILE A 133 -6.44 -2.22 7.27
CA ILE A 133 -7.55 -3.16 7.07
C ILE A 133 -7.11 -4.53 7.57
N LYS A 134 -7.91 -5.16 8.44
CA LYS A 134 -7.56 -6.44 9.06
C LYS A 134 -8.79 -7.29 9.33
N GLU A 135 -8.59 -8.60 9.40
CA GLU A 135 -9.64 -9.57 9.74
C GLU A 135 -10.14 -9.33 11.17
N LEU A 136 -11.43 -9.11 11.32
CA LEU A 136 -12.13 -8.98 12.58
C LEU A 136 -12.64 -10.35 13.03
N ARG A 137 -11.86 -11.00 13.91
CA ARG A 137 -12.20 -12.34 14.41
C ARG A 137 -13.32 -12.34 15.46
N LEU A 138 -13.50 -11.25 16.18
CA LEU A 138 -14.48 -11.10 17.26
C LEU A 138 -15.28 -9.80 17.07
N LYS A 139 -16.56 -9.93 16.74
CA LYS A 139 -17.51 -8.82 16.55
C LYS A 139 -18.14 -8.29 17.84
N THR A 140 -17.49 -8.51 18.98
CA THR A 140 -17.94 -7.89 20.23
C THR A 140 -17.36 -6.48 20.34
N GLY A 141 -18.00 -5.61 21.12
CA GLY A 141 -17.44 -4.28 21.42
C GLY A 141 -16.01 -4.35 21.95
N ASP A 142 -15.73 -5.28 22.86
CA ASP A 142 -14.38 -5.52 23.38
C ASP A 142 -13.41 -6.03 22.31
N GLY A 143 -13.87 -6.90 21.41
CA GLY A 143 -13.06 -7.43 20.31
C GLY A 143 -12.61 -6.31 19.35
N ILE A 144 -13.53 -5.45 18.97
CA ILE A 144 -13.28 -4.28 18.12
C ILE A 144 -12.34 -3.29 18.84
N ALA A 145 -12.60 -2.98 20.11
CA ALA A 145 -11.76 -2.06 20.88
C ALA A 145 -10.31 -2.56 21.02
N ASN A 146 -10.11 -3.83 21.36
CA ASN A 146 -8.78 -4.43 21.44
C ASN A 146 -8.06 -4.39 20.09
N HIS A 147 -8.78 -4.69 19.01
CA HIS A 147 -8.21 -4.64 17.67
C HIS A 147 -7.77 -3.24 17.25
N ILE A 148 -8.56 -2.22 17.59
CA ILE A 148 -8.18 -0.82 17.38
C ILE A 148 -6.93 -0.48 18.17
N LEU A 149 -6.85 -0.86 19.45
CA LEU A 149 -5.67 -0.60 20.29
C LEU A 149 -4.41 -1.31 19.75
N GLU A 150 -4.53 -2.54 19.24
CA GLU A 150 -3.45 -3.25 18.55
C GLU A 150 -2.95 -2.47 17.33
N VAL A 151 -3.87 -2.00 16.47
CA VAL A 151 -3.51 -1.20 15.29
C VAL A 151 -2.84 0.11 15.70
N LEU A 152 -3.36 0.82 16.71
CA LEU A 152 -2.73 2.05 17.20
C LEU A 152 -1.32 1.81 17.72
N ASN A 153 -1.10 0.71 18.44
CA ASN A 153 0.22 0.34 18.95
C ASN A 153 1.21 0.04 17.81
N GLU A 154 0.80 -0.77 16.84
CA GLU A 154 1.62 -1.11 15.66
C GLU A 154 2.01 0.12 14.85
N LEU A 155 1.08 1.07 14.69
CA LEU A 155 1.30 2.32 13.97
C LEU A 155 1.95 3.42 14.82
N GLN A 156 2.25 3.14 16.10
CA GLN A 156 2.82 4.09 17.05
C GLN A 156 2.00 5.39 17.15
N LEU A 157 0.67 5.23 17.21
CA LEU A 157 -0.28 6.30 17.47
C LEU A 157 -0.67 6.28 18.94
N ASP A 158 -0.53 7.43 19.59
CA ASP A 158 -0.76 7.60 21.03
C ASP A 158 -2.27 7.58 21.36
N PRO A 159 -2.77 6.56 22.08
CA PRO A 159 -4.19 6.46 22.42
C PRO A 159 -4.69 7.62 23.29
N ASP A 160 -3.82 8.30 24.05
CA ASP A 160 -4.22 9.44 24.87
C ASP A 160 -4.60 10.68 24.03
N ARG A 161 -4.25 10.68 22.74
CA ARG A 161 -4.61 11.73 21.77
C ARG A 161 -5.91 11.43 21.02
N LEU A 162 -6.51 10.26 21.23
CA LEU A 162 -7.77 9.86 20.60
C LEU A 162 -8.94 10.57 21.27
N VAL A 163 -9.60 11.48 20.55
CA VAL A 163 -10.70 12.30 21.12
C VAL A 163 -12.09 11.87 20.70
N ALA A 164 -12.20 11.09 19.62
CA ALA A 164 -13.48 10.59 19.13
C ALA A 164 -13.32 9.29 18.32
N GLN A 165 -14.38 8.48 18.31
CA GLN A 165 -14.47 7.25 17.55
C GLN A 165 -15.84 7.18 16.88
N SER A 166 -15.88 6.78 15.61
CA SER A 166 -17.11 6.55 14.86
C SER A 166 -17.09 5.17 14.22
N TYR A 167 -18.21 4.47 14.31
CA TYR A 167 -18.40 3.11 13.84
C TYR A 167 -19.56 3.04 12.87
N ASP A 168 -19.56 2.09 11.95
CA ASP A 168 -20.75 1.71 11.19
C ASP A 168 -21.85 1.24 12.13
N TYR A 169 -23.11 1.51 11.76
CA TYR A 169 -24.26 1.11 12.56
C TYR A 169 -24.52 -0.39 12.38
N ALA A 170 -23.73 -1.20 13.09
CA ALA A 170 -23.99 -2.61 13.32
C ALA A 170 -24.41 -2.79 14.78
N ASN A 171 -25.54 -3.47 15.02
CA ASN A 171 -25.87 -3.92 16.37
C ASN A 171 -24.78 -4.92 16.81
N ASN A 172 -23.86 -4.46 17.67
CA ASN A 172 -22.86 -5.28 18.32
C ASN A 172 -23.45 -6.04 19.52
#